data_AF-A0A8H6MDY1-F1
#
_entry.id   AF-A0A8H6MDY1-F1
#
_cell.length_a   1.000
_cell.length_b   1.000
_cell.length_c   1.000
_cell.angle_alpha   90.00
_cell.angle_beta   90.00
_cell.angle_gamma   90.00
#
_symmetry.space_group_name_H-M   'P 1'
#
loop_
_entity.id
_entity.type
_entity.pdbx_description
1 polymer ?
#
loop_
_entity_poly.entity_id
_entity_poly.type
_entity_poly.pdbx_seq_one_letter_code
_entity_poly.pdbx_strand_id
1 'polypeptide(L)'
;MDYYPRYAQPFTLQEAICLDVEIITEEISRLQNSLAKLNDTQAQLNEYIQQTKASGQDADAEIVQAAKDNVAVIGSQEERISILKMALAEKGIDTSGGHYDIPQPTASTHQPKEASQEEGTLQEEGALQEEGALQEEGDDGVYL
;
A
#
# COMPACT_ATOMS: atom_id res chain seq x y z
N MET A 1 13.16 -13.47 28.29
CA MET A 1 12.49 -12.18 28.55
C MET A 1 11.01 -12.36 28.34
N ASP A 2 10.16 -11.74 29.16
CA ASP A 2 8.70 -11.80 28.98
C ASP A 2 8.25 -10.53 28.24
N TYR A 3 7.86 -10.68 26.97
CA TYR A 3 7.28 -9.60 26.16
C TYR A 3 5.76 -9.74 26.12
N TYR A 4 5.05 -8.64 26.40
CA TYR A 4 3.60 -8.59 26.42
C TYR A 4 3.10 -7.61 25.34
N PRO A 5 2.57 -8.11 24.20
CA PRO A 5 2.04 -7.26 23.15
C PRO A 5 0.75 -6.55 23.60
N ARG A 6 0.53 -5.34 23.08
CA ARG A 6 -0.69 -4.55 23.33
C ARG A 6 -1.83 -4.99 22.43
N TYR A 7 -1.50 -5.44 21.22
CA TYR A 7 -2.44 -5.99 20.26
C TYR A 7 -2.40 -7.51 20.27
N ALA A 8 -3.52 -8.15 19.97
CA ALA A 8 -3.53 -9.61 19.76
C ALA A 8 -2.59 -9.96 18.60
N GLN A 9 -1.72 -10.94 18.83
CA GLN A 9 -0.75 -11.41 17.85
C GLN A 9 -1.06 -12.84 17.43
N PRO A 10 -0.72 -13.24 16.20
CA PRO A 10 -0.97 -14.60 15.71
C PRO A 10 -0.07 -15.65 16.39
N PHE A 11 0.97 -15.20 17.10
CA PHE A 11 1.90 -16.05 17.84
C PHE A 11 2.52 -15.27 19.01
N THR A 12 3.01 -16.03 19.97
CA THR A 12 3.83 -15.58 21.10
C THR A 12 5.31 -15.50 20.72
N LEU A 13 6.13 -14.88 21.59
CA LEU A 13 7.58 -14.86 21.39
C LEU A 13 8.18 -16.26 21.39
N GLN A 14 7.72 -17.15 22.28
CA GLN A 14 8.19 -18.53 22.37
C GLN A 14 7.93 -19.30 21.07
N GLU A 15 6.74 -19.12 20.47
CA GLU A 15 6.42 -19.73 19.17
C GLU A 15 7.29 -19.13 18.05
N ALA A 16 7.54 -17.82 18.06
CA ALA A 16 8.41 -17.17 17.08
C ALA A 16 9.86 -17.67 17.15
N ILE A 17 10.39 -17.95 18.35
CA ILE A 17 11.73 -18.53 18.54
C ILE A 17 11.85 -19.91 17.88
N CYS A 18 10.76 -20.66 17.73
CA CYS A 18 10.76 -21.95 17.07
C CYS A 18 10.76 -21.88 15.54
N LEU A 19 10.50 -20.70 14.95
CA LEU A 19 10.51 -20.53 13.49
C LEU A 19 11.93 -20.52 12.92
N ASP A 20 12.07 -20.93 11.66
CA ASP A 20 13.33 -20.81 10.93
C ASP A 20 13.68 -19.35 10.65
N VAL A 21 14.99 -19.06 10.59
CA VAL A 21 15.49 -17.70 10.35
C VAL A 21 14.94 -17.14 9.03
N GLU A 22 14.93 -17.95 7.97
CA GLU A 22 14.42 -17.57 6.65
C GLU A 22 12.95 -17.12 6.72
N ILE A 23 12.10 -17.88 7.41
CA ILE A 23 10.68 -17.57 7.61
C ILE A 23 10.52 -16.25 8.38
N ILE A 24 11.30 -16.07 9.45
CA ILE A 24 11.28 -14.83 10.22
C ILE A 24 11.68 -13.64 9.35
N THR A 25 12.75 -13.78 8.55
CA THR A 25 13.22 -12.68 7.68
C THR A 25 12.22 -12.32 6.59
N GLU A 26 11.61 -13.32 5.94
CA GLU A 26 10.59 -13.10 4.91
C GLU A 26 9.37 -12.39 5.50
N GLU A 27 8.93 -12.83 6.67
CA GLU A 27 7.80 -12.22 7.37
C GLU A 27 8.10 -10.77 7.76
N ILE A 28 9.30 -10.46 8.26
CA ILE A 28 9.70 -9.07 8.54
C ILE A 28 9.62 -8.23 7.28
N SER A 29 10.18 -8.69 6.15
CA SER A 29 10.13 -7.95 4.88
C SER A 29 8.70 -7.74 4.39
N ARG A 30 7.84 -8.75 4.51
CA ARG A 30 6.41 -8.64 4.17
C ARG A 30 5.71 -7.58 5.02
N LEU A 31 5.94 -7.59 6.33
CA LEU A 31 5.34 -6.64 7.27
C LEU A 31 5.85 -5.21 7.02
N GLN A 32 7.13 -5.03 6.73
CA GLN A 32 7.69 -3.72 6.38
C GLN A 32 7.03 -3.14 5.12
N ASN A 33 6.85 -3.97 4.08
CA ASN A 33 6.15 -3.55 2.85
C ASN A 33 4.69 -3.18 3.11
N SER A 34 4.01 -3.91 3.99
CA SER A 34 2.65 -3.61 4.42
C SER A 34 2.59 -2.30 5.21
N LEU A 35 3.51 -2.09 6.15
CA LEU A 35 3.62 -0.87 6.95
C LEU A 35 3.89 0.37 6.08
N ALA A 36 4.75 0.26 5.06
CA ALA A 36 5.00 1.37 4.13
C ALA A 36 3.68 1.82 3.46
N LYS A 37 2.92 0.87 2.91
CA LYS A 37 1.62 1.16 2.27
C LYS A 37 0.58 1.70 3.25
N LEU A 38 0.52 1.16 4.46
CA LEU A 38 -0.39 1.63 5.50
C LEU A 38 -0.06 3.05 5.95
N ASN A 39 1.22 3.38 6.11
CA ASN A 39 1.67 4.72 6.46
C ASN A 39 1.36 5.72 5.33
N ASP A 40 1.58 5.35 4.07
CA ASP A 40 1.21 6.19 2.93
C ASP A 40 -0.30 6.45 2.90
N THR A 41 -1.11 5.40 3.10
CA THR A 41 -2.57 5.52 3.16
C THR A 41 -3.00 6.39 4.35
N GLN A 42 -2.38 6.21 5.52
CA GLN A 42 -2.65 7.01 6.71
C GLN A 42 -2.34 8.49 6.47
N ALA A 43 -1.23 8.79 5.81
CA ALA A 43 -0.86 10.15 5.45
C ALA A 43 -1.91 10.80 4.53
N GLN A 44 -2.35 10.09 3.49
CA GLN A 44 -3.39 10.55 2.56
C GLN A 44 -4.73 10.82 3.25
N LEU A 45 -5.18 9.90 4.12
CA LEU A 45 -6.43 10.08 4.87
C LEU A 45 -6.35 11.28 5.81
N ASN A 46 -5.24 11.44 6.51
CA ASN A 46 -5.02 12.57 7.41
C ASN A 46 -4.97 13.90 6.65
N GLU A 47 -4.31 13.94 5.49
CA GLU A 47 -4.27 15.11 4.62
C GLU A 47 -5.68 15.49 4.16
N TYR A 48 -6.47 14.53 3.67
CA TYR A 48 -7.86 14.78 3.27
C TYR A 48 -8.68 15.36 4.42
N ILE A 49 -8.63 14.74 5.61
CA ILE A 49 -9.35 15.21 6.80
C ILE A 49 -8.97 16.66 7.15
N GLN A 50 -7.68 17.00 7.07
CA GLN A 50 -7.19 18.34 7.34
C GLN A 50 -7.66 19.36 6.30
N GLN A 51 -7.62 19.02 5.01
CA GLN A 51 -8.07 19.88 3.91
C GLN A 51 -9.58 20.15 3.97
N THR A 52 -10.39 19.13 4.26
CA THR A 52 -11.85 19.28 4.43
C THR A 52 -12.16 20.20 5.60
N LYS A 53 -11.47 20.00 6.73
CA LYS A 53 -11.62 20.85 7.93
C LYS A 53 -11.20 22.29 7.67
N ALA A 54 -10.11 22.52 6.94
CA ALA A 54 -9.65 23.85 6.55
C ALA A 54 -10.66 24.59 5.66
N SER A 55 -11.47 23.85 4.89
CA SER A 55 -12.54 24.38 4.05
C SER A 55 -13.84 24.64 4.82
N GLY A 56 -13.85 24.44 6.15
CA GLY A 56 -15.03 24.63 7.01
C GLY A 56 -16.05 23.51 6.90
N GLN A 57 -15.68 22.37 6.33
CA GLN A 57 -16.53 21.18 6.21
C GLN A 57 -16.03 20.07 7.15
N ASP A 58 -16.94 19.18 7.54
CA ASP A 58 -16.54 17.96 8.25
C ASP A 58 -16.15 16.87 7.24
N ALA A 59 -15.10 16.12 7.58
CA ALA A 59 -14.69 14.95 6.81
C ALA A 59 -15.70 13.81 6.96
N ASP A 60 -15.82 12.99 5.93
CA ASP A 60 -16.66 11.79 5.95
C ASP A 60 -16.33 10.90 7.16
N ALA A 61 -17.36 10.45 7.87
CA ALA A 61 -17.23 9.59 9.03
C ALA A 61 -16.53 8.27 8.70
N GLU A 62 -16.73 7.72 7.50
CA GLU A 62 -16.06 6.50 7.04
C GLU A 62 -14.57 6.72 6.85
N ILE A 63 -14.17 7.88 6.31
CA ILE A 63 -12.75 8.26 6.15
C ILE A 63 -12.07 8.45 7.52
N VAL A 64 -12.77 9.13 8.44
CA VAL A 64 -12.28 9.30 9.82
C VAL A 64 -12.15 7.95 10.52
N GLN A 65 -13.07 7.02 10.30
CA GLN A 65 -13.00 5.68 10.89
C GLN A 65 -11.87 4.87 10.28
N ALA A 66 -11.71 4.86 8.96
CA ALA A 66 -10.59 4.19 8.28
C ALA A 66 -9.23 4.71 8.78
N ALA A 67 -9.11 6.02 9.00
CA ALA A 67 -7.91 6.62 9.57
C ALA A 67 -7.63 6.17 11.02
N LYS A 68 -8.66 5.84 11.81
CA LYS A 68 -8.50 5.29 13.16
C LYS A 68 -8.14 3.80 13.13
N ASP A 69 -8.79 3.03 12.25
CA ASP A 69 -8.57 1.60 12.14
C ASP A 69 -7.14 1.29 11.68
N ASN A 70 -6.62 2.07 10.74
CA ASN A 70 -5.24 1.95 10.28
C ASN A 70 -4.22 2.13 11.42
N VAL A 71 -4.47 3.01 12.40
CA VAL A 71 -3.58 3.18 13.57
C VAL A 71 -3.45 1.90 14.39
N ALA A 72 -4.57 1.20 14.63
CA ALA A 72 -4.54 -0.07 15.36
C ALA A 72 -3.83 -1.17 14.56
N VAL A 73 -4.06 -1.23 13.25
CA VAL A 73 -3.40 -2.20 12.37
C VAL A 73 -1.89 -1.96 12.28
N ILE A 74 -1.46 -0.71 12.10
CA ILE A 74 -0.06 -0.30 12.09
C ILE A 74 0.60 -0.74 13.40
N GLY A 75 0.01 -0.38 14.54
CA GLY A 75 0.56 -0.76 15.85
C GLY A 75 0.68 -2.27 16.04
N SER A 76 -0.30 -3.06 15.58
CA SER A 76 -0.23 -4.53 15.63
C SER A 76 0.91 -5.08 14.77
N GLN A 77 1.15 -4.52 13.59
CA GLN A 77 2.23 -4.96 12.69
C GLN A 77 3.62 -4.58 13.23
N GLU A 78 3.77 -3.39 13.81
CA GLU A 78 5.02 -2.96 14.46
C GLU A 78 5.39 -3.89 15.63
N GLU A 79 4.40 -4.26 16.47
CA GLU A 79 4.63 -5.21 17.56
C GLU A 79 5.00 -6.59 17.04
N ARG A 80 4.40 -7.04 15.92
CA ARG A 80 4.78 -8.31 15.30
C ARG A 80 6.23 -8.30 14.82
N ILE A 81 6.68 -7.22 14.17
CA ILE A 81 8.09 -7.06 13.79
C ILE A 81 8.98 -7.09 15.03
N SER A 82 8.58 -6.45 16.14
CA SER A 82 9.35 -6.48 17.39
C SER A 82 9.51 -7.91 17.92
N ILE A 83 8.43 -8.70 17.96
CA ILE A 83 8.48 -10.11 18.38
C ILE A 83 9.46 -10.91 17.50
N LEU A 84 9.36 -10.74 16.18
CA LEU A 84 10.22 -11.42 15.22
C LEU A 84 11.69 -11.03 15.37
N LYS A 85 11.98 -9.74 15.60
CA LYS A 85 13.34 -9.28 15.89
C LYS A 85 13.90 -9.87 17.18
N MET A 86 13.09 -9.96 18.24
CA MET A 86 13.50 -10.60 19.50
C MET A 86 13.78 -12.10 19.29
N ALA A 87 12.99 -12.79 18.46
CA ALA A 87 13.24 -14.19 18.12
C ALA A 87 14.56 -14.39 17.36
N LEU A 88 14.93 -13.46 16.46
CA LEU A 88 16.25 -13.46 15.82
C LEU A 88 17.38 -13.19 16.82
N ALA A 89 17.19 -12.25 17.74
CA ALA A 89 18.17 -11.94 18.78
C ALA A 89 18.43 -13.15 19.70
N GLU A 90 17.40 -13.90 20.07
CA GLU A 90 17.54 -15.15 20.85
C GLU A 90 18.35 -16.22 20.09
N LYS A 91 18.28 -16.21 18.75
CA LYS A 91 19.08 -17.07 17.87
C LYS A 91 20.51 -16.54 17.65
N GLY A 92 20.89 -15.42 18.28
CA GLY A 92 22.22 -14.81 18.16
C GLY A 92 22.41 -13.96 16.90
N ILE A 93 21.32 -13.59 16.19
CA ILE A 93 21.37 -12.74 15.01
C ILE A 93 21.20 -11.29 15.44
N ASP A 94 22.16 -10.45 15.07
CA ASP A 94 22.10 -9.02 15.35
C ASP A 94 21.07 -8.32 14.44
N THR A 95 19.99 -7.84 15.03
CA THR A 95 18.94 -7.09 14.34
C THR A 95 19.14 -5.57 14.38
N SER A 96 20.25 -5.10 14.96
CA SER A 96 20.61 -3.68 15.04
C SER A 96 21.07 -3.11 13.69
N GLY A 97 21.39 -3.98 12.73
CA GLY A 97 21.64 -3.60 11.36
C GLY A 97 20.34 -3.26 10.62
N GLY A 98 20.35 -2.17 9.86
CA GLY A 98 19.16 -1.62 9.17
C GLY A 98 18.45 -2.54 8.17
N HIS A 99 18.91 -3.78 7.98
CA HIS A 99 18.24 -4.80 7.17
C HIS A 99 16.85 -5.17 7.71
N TYR A 100 16.64 -5.07 9.03
CA TYR A 100 15.35 -5.39 9.66
C TYR A 100 14.56 -4.14 10.05
N ASP A 101 15.04 -2.94 9.70
CA ASP A 101 14.34 -1.70 10.01
C ASP A 101 13.31 -1.36 8.95
N ILE A 102 12.22 -0.75 9.41
CA ILE A 102 11.14 -0.29 8.53
C ILE A 102 11.75 0.80 7.62
N PRO A 103 11.72 0.65 6.29
CA PRO A 103 12.24 1.66 5.40
C PRO A 103 11.48 2.96 5.64
N GLN A 104 12.20 4.02 6.05
CA GLN A 104 11.62 5.35 6.06
C GLN A 104 11.25 5.74 4.62
N PRO A 105 10.08 6.34 4.39
CA PRO A 105 9.74 6.87 3.08
C PRO A 105 10.77 7.96 2.74
N THR A 106 11.71 7.61 1.86
CA THR A 106 12.56 8.61 1.22
C THR A 106 11.66 9.37 0.27
N ALA A 107 11.41 10.64 0.61
CA ALA A 107 10.74 11.58 -0.28
C ALA A 107 11.53 11.61 -1.60
N SER A 108 11.04 10.85 -2.59
CA SER A 108 11.64 10.80 -3.91
C SER A 108 11.28 12.11 -4.60
N THR A 109 12.21 13.05 -4.62
CA THR A 109 12.18 14.24 -5.46
C THR A 109 11.95 13.79 -6.90
N HIS A 110 10.71 13.89 -7.38
CA HIS A 110 10.38 13.86 -8.80
C HIS A 110 11.01 15.09 -9.45
N GLN A 111 12.26 14.96 -9.88
CA GLN A 111 12.85 15.89 -10.83
C GLN A 111 12.31 15.51 -12.22
N PRO A 112 11.55 16.39 -12.90
CA PRO A 112 11.11 16.13 -14.26
C PRO A 112 12.37 16.11 -15.14
N LYS A 113 12.70 14.96 -15.72
CA LYS A 113 13.68 14.93 -16.80
C LYS A 113 13.01 15.47 -18.05
N GLU A 114 13.57 16.59 -18.49
CA GLU A 114 13.24 17.32 -19.70
C GLU A 114 13.16 16.40 -20.92
N ALA A 115 12.14 16.65 -21.72
CA ALA A 115 11.95 16.09 -23.03
C ALA A 115 13.16 16.39 -23.93
N SER A 116 13.78 15.35 -24.47
CA SER A 116 14.59 15.47 -25.68
C SER A 116 13.84 14.78 -26.81
N GLN A 117 13.50 15.61 -27.79
CA GLN A 117 12.95 15.27 -29.09
C GLN A 117 13.90 14.31 -29.82
N GLU A 118 13.36 13.24 -30.39
CA GLU A 118 13.87 12.71 -31.64
C GLU A 118 12.69 12.57 -32.61
N GLU A 119 12.77 13.38 -33.67
CA GLU A 119 11.96 13.30 -34.88
C GLU A 119 12.16 11.93 -35.56
N GLY A 120 11.06 11.35 -36.02
CA GLY A 120 11.07 10.08 -36.76
C GLY A 120 9.88 9.94 -37.69
N THR A 121 9.93 10.69 -38.79
CA THR A 121 9.41 10.36 -40.14
C THR A 121 7.99 9.79 -40.30
N LEU A 122 7.14 10.63 -40.92
CA LEU A 122 5.93 10.28 -41.66
C LEU A 122 6.23 9.29 -42.80
N GLN A 123 5.44 8.22 -42.90
CA GLN A 123 5.13 7.59 -44.18
C GLN A 123 3.63 7.26 -44.25
N GLU A 124 3.01 7.89 -45.23
CA GLU A 124 1.63 7.79 -45.70
C GLU A 124 1.53 6.66 -46.75
N GLU A 125 0.28 6.29 -47.11
CA GLU A 125 -0.18 5.27 -48.07
C GLU A 125 -0.54 3.90 -47.43
N GLY A 126 -1.77 3.38 -47.51
CA GLY A 126 -2.98 3.80 -48.19
C GLY A 126 -4.06 2.71 -48.15
N ALA A 127 -5.15 2.97 -48.87
CA ALA A 127 -6.25 2.09 -49.28
C ALA A 127 -7.54 2.05 -48.41
N LEU A 128 -8.48 2.88 -48.86
CA LEU A 128 -9.93 2.80 -48.70
C LEU A 128 -10.49 1.43 -49.13
N GLN A 129 -11.52 0.97 -48.42
CA GLN A 129 -12.65 0.29 -49.08
C GLN A 129 -13.96 0.62 -48.35
N GLU A 130 -14.80 1.35 -49.07
CA GLU A 130 -16.22 1.59 -48.86
C GLU A 130 -17.03 0.31 -49.12
N GLU A 131 -18.14 0.18 -48.40
CA GLU A 131 -19.51 -0.14 -48.88
C GLU A 131 -20.25 -1.11 -47.94
N GLY A 132 -21.49 -0.75 -47.57
CA GLY A 132 -22.41 -1.66 -46.89
C GLY A 132 -23.56 -0.98 -46.16
N ALA A 133 -24.51 -0.44 -46.92
CA ALA A 133 -25.68 0.32 -46.50
C ALA A 133 -26.79 -0.48 -45.77
N LEU A 134 -27.51 0.24 -44.89
CA LEU A 134 -28.96 0.20 -44.58
C LEU A 134 -29.63 -1.10 -44.09
N GLN A 135 -30.34 -1.04 -42.95
CA GLN A 135 -31.82 -0.94 -42.95
C GLN A 135 -32.43 -0.63 -41.57
N GLU A 136 -33.46 0.22 -41.60
CA GLU A 136 -34.43 0.51 -40.53
C GLU A 136 -35.36 -0.68 -40.25
N GLU A 137 -35.95 -0.69 -39.04
CA GLU A 137 -37.30 -1.12 -38.60
C GLU A 137 -37.16 -1.50 -37.11
N GLY A 138 -37.70 -0.78 -36.13
CA GLY A 138 -39.12 -0.47 -35.96
C GLY A 138 -39.77 -1.59 -35.15
N ASP A 139 -39.85 -1.46 -33.81
CA ASP A 139 -40.99 -2.00 -33.07
C ASP A 139 -41.13 -1.41 -31.66
N ASP A 140 -42.36 -1.03 -31.38
CA ASP A 140 -42.89 -0.37 -30.20
C ASP A 140 -43.51 -1.45 -29.30
N GLY A 141 -43.10 -1.55 -28.04
CA GLY A 141 -43.42 -2.69 -27.19
C GLY A 141 -43.74 -2.31 -25.75
N VAL A 142 -44.79 -1.53 -25.54
CA VAL A 142 -45.40 -1.30 -24.21
C VAL A 142 -46.13 -2.58 -23.78
N TYR A 143 -45.64 -3.25 -22.73
CA TYR A 143 -46.41 -4.27 -22.01
C TYR A 143 -47.15 -3.63 -20.82
N LEU A 144 -48.45 -3.96 -20.77
CA LEU A 144 -49.49 -3.53 -19.82
C LEU A 144 -49.15 -3.75 -18.34
#